data_AF-A0A395N6Y5-F1
#
_entry.id   AF-A0A395N6Y5-F1
#
_cell.length_a   1.000
_cell.length_b   1.000
_cell.length_c   1.000
_cell.angle_alpha   90.00
_cell.angle_beta   90.00
_cell.angle_gamma   90.00
#
_symmetry.space_group_name_H-M   'P 1'
#
loop_
_entity.id
_entity.type
_entity.pdbx_description
1 polymer ?
#
loop_
_entity_poly.entity_id
_entity_poly.type
_entity_poly.pdbx_seq_one_letter_code
_entity_poly.pdbx_strand_id
1 'polypeptide(L)'
;LQIWGYGTSTVGSGGGSVPWATQVTIEVNGVRISPGDVAFSDPVNGVVIIPRDKIDQVLELLPRLVAADVKVKEDVLKGMSVYDAFKLHRGA
;
A
#
# COMPACT_ATOMS: atom_id res chain seq x y z
N LEU A 1 -16.22 10.71 5.52
CA LEU A 1 -15.77 9.31 5.45
C LEU A 1 -14.86 9.17 4.24
N GLN A 2 -13.68 8.57 4.38
CA GLN A 2 -12.82 8.31 3.22
C GLN A 2 -13.34 7.08 2.47
N ILE A 3 -13.54 7.19 1.15
CA ILE A 3 -14.10 6.14 0.29
C ILE A 3 -13.21 5.99 -0.94
N TRP A 4 -12.85 4.75 -1.26
CA TRP A 4 -12.10 4.39 -2.44
C TRP A 4 -12.97 3.60 -3.41
N GLY A 5 -12.87 3.91 -4.70
CA GLY A 5 -13.56 3.21 -5.77
C GLY A 5 -12.94 3.56 -7.12
N TYR A 6 -13.17 2.71 -8.12
CA TYR A 6 -12.67 2.96 -9.48
C TYR A 6 -13.33 4.14 -10.18
N GLY A 7 -14.48 4.58 -9.68
CA GLY A 7 -15.22 5.71 -10.23
C GLY A 7 -16.48 5.98 -9.42
N THR A 8 -17.28 6.90 -9.94
CA THR A 8 -18.55 7.30 -9.34
C THR A 8 -19.69 7.04 -10.32
N SER A 9 -20.87 6.75 -9.78
CA SER A 9 -22.10 6.57 -10.56
C SER A 9 -23.29 7.04 -9.74
N THR A 10 -24.31 7.56 -10.42
CA THR A 10 -25.59 7.96 -9.84
C THR A 10 -26.64 6.85 -9.90
N VAL A 11 -26.38 5.77 -10.64
CA VAL A 11 -27.30 4.64 -10.81
C VAL A 11 -27.11 3.66 -9.64
N GLY A 12 -28.23 3.28 -9.01
CA GLY A 12 -28.22 2.27 -7.94
C GLY A 12 -27.91 0.85 -8.43
N SER A 13 -27.31 0.03 -7.59
CA SER A 13 -26.88 -1.34 -7.94
C SER A 13 -28.01 -2.38 -7.99
N GLY A 14 -29.21 -2.06 -7.49
CA GLY A 14 -30.28 -3.05 -7.27
C GLY A 14 -30.81 -3.78 -8.50
N GLY A 15 -30.56 -3.26 -9.71
CA GLY A 15 -30.89 -3.95 -10.96
C GLY A 15 -29.78 -4.85 -11.52
N GLY A 16 -28.57 -4.82 -10.94
CA GLY A 16 -27.39 -5.46 -11.50
C GLY A 16 -26.54 -6.28 -10.53
N SER A 17 -26.61 -6.05 -9.23
CA SER A 17 -25.85 -6.83 -8.24
C SER A 17 -26.51 -6.87 -6.86
N VAL A 18 -26.26 -7.96 -6.13
CA VAL A 18 -26.71 -8.16 -4.75
C VAL A 18 -25.52 -8.56 -3.86
N PRO A 19 -25.45 -8.14 -2.59
CA PRO A 19 -24.47 -8.65 -1.65
C PRO A 19 -24.64 -10.17 -1.48
N TRP A 20 -23.60 -10.93 -1.78
CA TRP A 20 -23.65 -12.40 -1.74
C TRP A 20 -23.15 -12.97 -0.41
N ALA A 21 -22.07 -12.43 0.13
CA ALA A 21 -21.42 -12.95 1.34
C ALA A 21 -20.70 -11.85 2.12
N THR A 22 -20.42 -12.12 3.39
CA THR A 22 -19.57 -11.29 4.25
C THR A 22 -18.49 -12.17 4.87
N GLN A 23 -17.35 -11.58 5.25
CA GLN A 23 -16.24 -12.31 5.86
C GLN A 23 -15.75 -13.50 5.02
N VAL A 24 -15.68 -13.33 3.70
CA VAL A 24 -15.08 -14.30 2.78
C VAL A 24 -13.87 -13.70 2.09
N THR A 25 -12.93 -14.56 1.68
CA THR A 25 -11.79 -14.13 0.86
C THR A 25 -12.29 -13.67 -0.51
N ILE A 26 -11.83 -12.51 -0.95
CA ILE A 26 -12.13 -11.95 -2.27
C ILE A 26 -10.85 -11.74 -3.06
N GLU A 27 -10.98 -11.56 -4.37
CA GLU A 27 -9.88 -11.16 -5.24
C GLU A 27 -10.20 -9.84 -5.91
N VAL A 28 -9.29 -8.87 -5.80
CA VAL A 28 -9.41 -7.54 -6.41
C VAL A 28 -8.11 -7.26 -7.16
N ASN A 29 -8.18 -7.07 -8.48
CA ASN A 29 -7.01 -6.87 -9.36
C ASN A 29 -5.91 -7.94 -9.20
N GLY A 30 -6.30 -9.21 -9.01
CA GLY A 30 -5.35 -10.31 -8.78
C GLY A 30 -4.75 -10.35 -7.37
N VAL A 31 -5.16 -9.45 -6.46
CA VAL A 31 -4.77 -9.49 -5.05
C VAL A 31 -5.85 -10.23 -4.25
N ARG A 32 -5.43 -11.30 -3.57
CA ARG A 32 -6.28 -12.07 -2.65
C ARG A 32 -6.35 -11.36 -1.29
N ILE A 33 -7.55 -11.05 -0.84
CA ILE A 33 -7.82 -10.34 0.42
C ILE A 33 -8.67 -11.23 1.30
N SER A 34 -8.16 -11.57 2.49
CA SER A 34 -8.86 -12.41 3.46
C SER A 34 -9.37 -11.60 4.65
N PRO A 35 -10.44 -12.06 5.32
CA PRO A 35 -10.92 -11.42 6.53
C PRO A 35 -9.81 -11.31 7.59
N GLY A 36 -9.56 -10.09 8.07
CA GLY A 36 -8.53 -9.80 9.06
C GLY A 36 -7.21 -9.26 8.49
N ASP A 37 -7.04 -9.25 7.17
CA ASP A 37 -5.96 -8.50 6.52
C ASP A 37 -6.15 -6.98 6.76
N VAL A 38 -5.04 -6.24 6.75
CA VAL A 38 -5.04 -4.80 7.00
C VAL A 38 -5.03 -4.05 5.68
N ALA A 39 -6.06 -3.23 5.45
CA ALA A 39 -6.07 -2.26 4.37
C ALA A 39 -5.42 -0.95 4.85
N PHE A 40 -4.31 -0.56 4.22
CA PHE A 40 -3.66 0.73 4.44
C PHE A 40 -3.90 1.60 3.22
N SER A 41 -4.37 2.83 3.41
CA SER A 41 -4.61 3.76 2.29
C SER A 41 -4.07 5.14 2.58
N ASP A 42 -3.51 5.77 1.55
CA ASP A 42 -3.11 7.17 1.60
C ASP A 42 -3.70 7.95 0.42
N PRO A 43 -4.03 9.25 0.58
CA PRO A 43 -4.70 10.03 -0.46
C PRO A 43 -3.92 10.20 -1.77
N VAL A 44 -2.61 9.96 -1.78
CA VAL A 44 -1.71 10.24 -2.91
C VAL A 44 -1.37 8.99 -3.70
N ASN A 45 -1.06 7.87 -3.03
CA ASN A 45 -0.58 6.64 -3.70
C ASN A 45 -1.64 5.55 -3.82
N GLY A 46 -2.70 5.56 -3.00
CA GLY A 46 -3.81 4.62 -3.11
C GLY A 46 -3.94 3.67 -1.92
N VAL A 47 -4.17 2.37 -2.20
CA VAL A 47 -4.49 1.35 -1.20
C VAL A 47 -3.57 0.15 -1.33
N VAL A 48 -3.06 -0.35 -0.21
CA VAL A 48 -2.27 -1.58 -0.09
C VAL A 48 -2.95 -2.51 0.92
N ILE A 49 -2.92 -3.80 0.64
CA ILE A 49 -3.43 -4.84 1.54
C ILE A 49 -2.23 -5.58 2.14
N ILE A 50 -2.21 -5.68 3.47
CA ILE A 50 -1.17 -6.36 4.23
C ILE A 50 -1.78 -7.64 4.82
N PRO A 51 -1.28 -8.83 4.43
CA PRO A 51 -1.72 -10.09 5.04
C PRO A 51 -1.53 -10.05 6.55
N ARG A 52 -2.53 -10.54 7.30
CA ARG A 52 -2.53 -10.47 8.76
C ARG A 52 -1.27 -11.07 9.40
N ASP A 53 -0.78 -12.17 8.86
CA ASP A 53 0.40 -12.90 9.32
C ASP A 53 1.74 -12.20 8.98
N LYS A 54 1.71 -11.13 8.19
CA LYS A 54 2.89 -10.36 7.75
C LYS A 54 2.97 -8.97 8.37
N ILE A 55 2.00 -8.56 9.19
CA ILE A 55 1.95 -7.22 9.78
C ILE A 55 3.22 -6.94 10.59
N ASP A 56 3.63 -7.86 11.46
CA ASP A 56 4.80 -7.65 12.32
C ASP A 56 6.08 -7.49 11.49
N GLN A 57 6.25 -8.33 10.45
CA GLN A 57 7.37 -8.24 9.52
C GLN A 57 7.41 -6.89 8.80
N VAL A 58 6.25 -6.37 8.39
CA VAL A 58 6.16 -5.05 7.76
C VAL A 58 6.55 -3.94 8.75
N LEU A 59 6.05 -4.00 9.98
CA LEU A 59 6.36 -3.01 11.03
C LEU A 59 7.84 -3.00 11.42
N GLU A 60 8.51 -4.16 11.39
CA GLU A 60 9.96 -4.26 11.64
C GLU A 60 10.80 -3.70 10.48
N LEU A 61 10.36 -3.92 9.23
CA LEU A 61 11.11 -3.53 8.03
C LEU A 61 11.00 -2.03 7.74
N LEU A 62 9.80 -1.44 7.90
CA LEU A 62 9.51 -0.06 7.48
C LEU A 62 10.43 1.01 8.08
N PRO A 63 10.75 1.02 9.39
CA PRO A 63 11.63 2.05 9.97
C PRO A 63 13.01 2.07 9.32
N ARG A 64 13.56 0.89 8.99
CA ARG A 64 14.88 0.77 8.37
C ARG A 64 14.86 1.32 6.95
N LEU A 65 13.83 1.00 6.17
CA LEU A 65 13.66 1.51 4.81
C LEU A 65 13.46 3.03 4.78
N VAL A 66 12.62 3.55 5.66
CA VAL A 66 12.36 5.00 5.75
C VAL A 66 13.62 5.76 6.17
N ALA A 67 14.39 5.25 7.14
CA ALA A 67 15.63 5.87 7.55
C ALA A 67 16.68 5.90 6.41
N ALA A 68 16.76 4.84 5.60
CA ALA A 68 17.61 4.83 4.41
C ALA A 68 17.16 5.89 3.40
N ASP A 69 15.85 6.02 3.16
CA ASP A 69 15.30 7.00 2.21
C ASP A 69 15.55 8.44 2.61
N VAL A 70 15.47 8.74 3.91
CA VAL A 70 15.81 10.07 4.42
C VAL A 70 17.26 10.42 4.07
N LYS A 71 18.21 9.50 4.31
CA LYS A 71 19.62 9.73 3.98
C LYS A 71 19.87 9.86 2.48
N VAL A 72 19.23 9.03 1.66
CA VAL A 72 19.29 9.16 0.19
C VAL A 72 18.83 10.55 -0.24
N LYS A 73 17.70 11.03 0.29
CA LYS A 73 17.18 12.38 -0.04
C LYS A 73 18.17 13.48 0.36
N GLU A 74 18.77 13.39 1.55
CA GLU A 74 19.75 14.37 2.02
C GLU A 74 20.97 14.45 1.12
N ASP A 75 21.51 13.32 0.67
CA ASP A 75 22.72 13.30 -0.15
C ASP A 75 22.44 13.73 -1.59
N VAL A 76 21.27 13.38 -2.14
CA VAL A 76 20.84 13.91 -3.43
C VAL A 76 20.68 15.44 -3.38
N LEU A 77 20.14 16.00 -2.29
CA LEU A 77 20.04 17.45 -2.11
C LEU A 77 21.41 18.15 -2.03
N LYS A 78 22.45 17.45 -1.58
CA LYS A 78 23.84 17.95 -1.57
C LYS A 78 24.53 17.83 -2.94
N GLY A 79 23.84 17.34 -3.96
CA GLY A 79 24.36 17.21 -5.33
C GLY A 79 24.93 15.82 -5.67
N MET A 80 24.77 14.82 -4.80
CA MET A 80 25.12 13.44 -5.14
C MET A 80 24.14 12.88 -6.18
N SER A 81 24.62 12.00 -7.07
CA SER A 81 23.73 11.30 -8.00
C SER A 81 22.78 10.37 -7.24
N VAL A 82 21.56 10.20 -7.76
CA VAL A 82 20.57 9.26 -7.19
C VAL A 82 21.16 7.84 -7.12
N TYR A 83 21.87 7.41 -8.17
CA TYR A 83 22.49 6.08 -8.21
C TYR A 83 23.47 5.85 -7.05
N ASP A 84 24.37 6.80 -6.81
CA ASP A 84 25.39 6.68 -5.75
C ASP A 84 24.75 6.73 -4.35
N ALA A 85 23.76 7.60 -4.16
CA ALA A 85 23.04 7.71 -2.89
C ALA A 85 22.29 6.42 -2.54
N PHE A 86 21.60 5.80 -3.52
CA PHE A 86 20.93 4.51 -3.31
C PHE A 86 21.93 3.39 -3.05
N LYS A 87 23.06 3.34 -3.77
CA LYS A 87 24.11 2.35 -3.53
C LYS A 87 24.68 2.45 -2.11
N LEU A 88 24.83 3.66 -1.59
CA LEU A 88 25.39 3.91 -0.26
C LEU A 88 24.44 3.50 0.88
N HIS A 89 23.14 3.80 0.76
CA HIS A 89 22.20 3.67 1.89
C HIS A 89 21.24 2.49 1.79
N ARG A 90 21.00 1.96 0.58
CA ARG A 90 20.09 0.83 0.31
C ARG A 90 20.78 -0.39 -0.29
N GLY A 91 22.06 -0.28 -0.68
CA GLY A 91 22.83 -1.38 -1.25
C GLY A 91 23.21 -2.44 -0.22
N ALA A 92 22.54 -3.59 -0.28
CA ALA A 92 23.14 -4.89 0.02
C ALA A 92 23.32 -5.63 -1.31
#